data_AF-A0A0R1PSE2-F1
#
_entry.id   AF-A0A0R1PSE2-F1
#
_cell.length_a   1.000
_cell.length_b   1.000
_cell.length_c   1.000
_cell.angle_alpha   90.00
_cell.angle_beta   90.00
_cell.angle_gamma   90.00
#
_symmetry.space_group_name_H-M   'P 1'
#
loop_
_entity.id
_entity.type
_entity.pdbx_description
1 polymer ?
#
loop_
_entity_poly.entity_id
_entity_poly.type
_entity_poly.pdbx_seq_one_letter_code
_entity_poly.pdbx_strand_id
1 'polypeptide(L)' 'MKTGCQWRQVPGDFPEWRSVYNYYKIWSTKAEPTADSLLEQVLKKLSLLGELTKDVQL' A
#
# COMPACT_ATOMS: atom_id res chain seq x y z
N MET A 1 -14.97 -11.14 7.88
CA MET A 1 -14.79 -9.68 7.76
C MET A 1 -13.72 -9.41 6.70
N LYS A 2 -14.00 -8.58 5.69
CA LYS A 2 -13.05 -8.12 4.65
C LYS A 2 -12.64 -6.65 4.86
N THR A 3 -12.74 -6.15 6.07
CA THR A 3 -12.26 -4.81 6.42
C THR A 3 -10.85 -4.99 6.96
N GLY A 4 -9.86 -4.34 6.32
CA GLY A 4 -8.49 -4.32 6.82
C GLY A 4 -8.38 -3.75 8.24
N CYS A 5 -7.15 -3.62 8.74
CA CYS A 5 -6.91 -3.00 10.04
C CYS A 5 -7.51 -1.59 10.09
N GLN A 6 -8.24 -1.26 11.15
CA GLN A 6 -8.80 0.10 11.30
C GLN A 6 -7.64 1.08 11.51
N TRP A 7 -7.72 2.29 10.94
CA TRP A 7 -6.68 3.31 11.12
C TRP A 7 -6.38 3.57 12.61
N ARG A 8 -7.38 3.50 13.49
CA ARG A 8 -7.20 3.70 14.93
C ARG A 8 -6.47 2.54 15.64
N GLN A 9 -6.25 1.43 14.96
CA GLN A 9 -5.61 0.22 15.47
C GLN A 9 -4.22 0.00 14.85
N VAL A 10 -3.60 1.07 14.35
CA VAL A 10 -2.19 1.02 13.91
C VAL A 10 -1.32 0.58 15.10
N PRO A 11 -0.43 -0.41 14.92
CA PRO A 11 0.49 -0.85 15.96
C PRO A 11 1.40 0.27 16.50
N GLY A 12 1.78 0.20 17.78
CA GLY A 12 2.50 1.27 18.48
C GLY A 12 3.97 1.46 18.09
N ASP A 13 4.52 0.54 17.28
CA ASP A 13 5.82 0.66 16.62
C ASP A 13 5.79 1.61 15.41
N PHE A 14 4.59 1.98 14.93
CA PHE A 14 4.42 2.99 13.89
C PHE A 14 4.15 4.38 14.48
N PRO A 15 4.38 5.45 13.71
CA PRO A 15 3.93 6.79 14.08
C PRO A 15 2.42 6.83 14.34
N GLU A 16 1.97 7.87 15.07
CA GLU A 16 0.55 8.14 15.31
C GLU A 16 -0.29 7.95 14.05
N TRP A 17 -1.44 7.27 14.19
CA TRP A 17 -2.23 6.81 13.04
C TRP A 17 -2.62 7.92 12.06
N ARG A 18 -2.76 9.16 12.55
CA ARG A 18 -3.04 10.33 11.73
C ARG A 18 -1.91 10.62 10.75
N SER A 19 -0.66 10.49 11.19
CA SER A 19 0.51 10.66 10.34
C SER A 19 0.56 9.58 9.26
N VAL A 20 0.34 8.32 9.65
CA VAL A 20 0.29 7.20 8.71
C VAL A 20 -0.83 7.41 7.67
N TYR A 21 -2.02 7.82 8.12
CA TYR A 21 -3.16 8.11 7.26
C TYR A 21 -2.89 9.28 6.31
N ASN A 22 -2.21 10.34 6.76
CA ASN A 22 -1.87 11.48 5.92
C ASN A 22 -0.98 11.06 4.74
N TYR A 23 0.07 10.27 5.00
CA TYR A 23 0.93 9.74 3.93
C TYR A 23 0.18 8.79 3.01
N TYR A 24 -0.62 7.87 3.57
CA TYR A 24 -1.49 7.01 2.79
C TYR A 24 -2.37 7.83 1.83
N LYS A 25 -3.03 8.87 2.33
CA LYS A 25 -3.92 9.73 1.53
C LYS A 25 -3.15 10.40 0.37
N ILE A 26 -1.96 10.93 0.63
CA ILE A 26 -1.12 11.54 -0.41
C ILE A 26 -0.78 10.48 -1.47
N TRP A 27 -0.35 9.30 -1.06
CA TRP A 27 0.11 8.25 -1.99
C TRP A 27 -1.03 7.54 -2.71
N SER A 28 -2.23 7.53 -2.14
CA SER A 28 -3.45 7.00 -2.75
C SER A 28 -4.15 8.01 -3.66
N THR A 29 -3.72 9.28 -3.65
CA THR A 29 -4.30 10.31 -4.52
C THR A 29 -3.89 10.03 -5.96
N LYS A 30 -4.88 10.00 -6.85
CA LYS A 30 -4.68 9.82 -8.29
C LYS A 30 -4.62 11.20 -8.95
N ALA A 31 -3.72 11.36 -9.92
CA ALA A 31 -3.65 12.57 -10.73
C ALA A 31 -4.88 12.70 -11.64
N GLU A 32 -5.32 11.57 -12.21
CA GLU A 32 -6.51 11.47 -13.07
C GLU A 32 -7.36 10.27 -12.65
N PRO A 33 -8.69 10.26 -12.89
CA PRO A 33 -9.58 9.17 -12.48
C PRO A 33 -9.18 7.79 -13.02
N THR A 34 -8.54 7.76 -14.20
CA THR A 34 -8.10 6.54 -14.87
C THR A 34 -6.65 6.15 -14.56
N ALA A 35 -5.89 7.03 -13.90
CA ALA A 35 -4.49 6.79 -13.60
C ALA A 35 -4.30 5.94 -12.32
N ASP A 36 -3.18 5.23 -12.26
CA ASP A 36 -2.73 4.61 -11.01
C ASP A 36 -2.09 5.66 -10.11
N SER A 37 -2.48 5.63 -8.84
CA SER A 37 -1.78 6.32 -7.77
C SER A 37 -0.38 5.74 -7.55
N LEU A 38 0.49 6.50 -6.86
CA LEU A 38 1.83 6.03 -6.51
C LEU A 38 1.77 4.71 -5.72
N LEU A 39 0.82 4.61 -4.79
CA LEU A 39 0.60 3.40 -3.99
C LEU A 39 0.27 2.19 -4.88
N GLU A 40 -0.63 2.34 -5.85
CA GLU A 40 -1.01 1.27 -6.78
C GLU A 40 0.18 0.83 -7.65
N GLN A 41 1.00 1.77 -8.13
CA GLN A 41 2.18 1.46 -8.94
C GLN A 41 3.20 0.64 -8.16
N VAL A 42 3.49 1.02 -6.90
CA VAL A 42 4.41 0.27 -6.04
C VAL A 42 3.86 -1.11 -5.71
N LEU A 43 2.56 -1.22 -5.37
CA LEU A 43 1.93 -2.50 -5.08
C LEU A 43 1.97 -3.45 -6.28
N LYS A 44 1.67 -2.96 -7.49
CA LYS A 44 1.81 -3.75 -8.72
C LYS A 44 3.24 -4.25 -8.90
N LYS A 45 4.23 -3.38 -8.70
CA LYS A 45 5.65 -3.76 -8.79
C LYS A 45 6.05 -4.82 -7.77
N LEU A 46 5.59 -4.70 -6.52
CA LEU A 46 5.86 -5.69 -5.47
C LEU A 46 5.17 -7.03 -5.75
N SER A 47 3.95 -7.01 -6.26
CA SER A 47 3.25 -8.23 -6.69
C SER A 47 3.99 -8.94 -7.82
N LEU A 48 4.46 -8.21 -8.82
CA LEU A 48 5.27 -8.76 -9.92
C LEU A 48 6.61 -9.32 -9.43
N LEU A 49 7.26 -8.66 -8.47
CA LEU A 49 8.47 -9.19 -7.84
C LEU A 49 8.18 -10.49 -7.09
N GLY A 50 7.03 -10.59 -6.41
CA GLY A 50 6.61 -11.81 -5.72
C GLY A 50 6.25 -12.97 -6.67
N GLU A 51 5.92 -12.70 -7.92
CA GLU A 51 5.75 -13.72 -8.97
C GLU A 51 7.12 -14.13 -9.53
N LEU A 52 7.95 -13.17 -9.90
CA LEU A 52 9.30 -13.42 -10.44
C LEU A 52 10.22 -14.15 -9.44
N THR A 53 10.08 -13.92 -8.13
CA THR A 53 10.89 -14.65 -7.13
C THR A 53 10.42 -16.09 -6.91
N LYS A 54 9.17 -16.43 -7.23
CA LYS A 54 8.72 -17.83 -7.23
C LYS A 54 9.32 -18.61 -8.40
N ASP A 55 9.49 -17.96 -9.54
CA ASP A 55 10.06 -18.59 -10.74
C ASP A 55 11.58 -18.82 -10.64
N VAL A 56 12.28 -18.11 -9.73
CA VAL A 56 13.74 -18.23 -9.52
C VAL A 56 14.10 -19.30 -8.46
N GLN A 57 13.11 -19.85 -7.74
CA GLN A 57 13.31 -21.03 -6.90
C GLN A 57 12.92 -22.31 -7.65
N LEU A 58 13.79 -22.75 -8.58
CA LEU A 58 13.89 -24.12 -9.11
C LEU A 58 15.27 -24.68 -8.83
#